data_AF-A0A2S6UJG7-F1
#
_entry.id   AF-A0A2S6UJG7-F1
#
_cell.length_a   1.000
_cell.length_b   1.000
_cell.length_c   1.000
_cell.angle_alpha   90.00
_cell.angle_beta   90.00
_cell.angle_gamma   90.00
#
_symmetry.space_group_name_H-M   'P 1'
#
loop_
_entity.id
_entity.type
_entity.pdbx_description
1 polymer ?
#
loop_
_entity_poly.entity_id
_entity_poly.type
_entity_poly.pdbx_seq_one_letter_code
_entity_poly.pdbx_strand_id
1 'polypeptide(L)'
;MFDDLRELYQEVILDHGRNPRNFRHANNATCSAHGNNPLCGDMLVVYLCLDDDGVIEDAAFQGQGCAISVASASMMTEILKGKTKAEAERLFSAFHKMCTSGDFDIAAAAECDADAVERLQMLSGVREFPVRVKCATLAWHTMDAAVKGQQDVSTE
;
A
#
# COMPACT_ATOMS: atom_id res chain seq x y z
N MET A 1 3.78 -27.39 -2.90
CA MET A 1 4.46 -26.54 -1.91
C MET A 1 4.64 -25.09 -2.37
N PHE A 2 5.17 -24.80 -3.57
CA PHE A 2 5.16 -23.41 -4.11
C PHE A 2 3.78 -22.98 -4.66
N ASP A 3 2.96 -23.93 -5.12
CA ASP A 3 1.59 -23.63 -5.58
C ASP A 3 0.65 -23.29 -4.43
N ASP A 4 0.71 -24.03 -3.32
CA ASP A 4 -0.16 -23.79 -2.15
C ASP A 4 0.03 -22.38 -1.55
N LEU A 5 1.27 -21.87 -1.54
CA LEU A 5 1.57 -20.52 -1.05
C LEU A 5 1.09 -19.43 -2.02
N ARG A 6 1.18 -19.69 -3.34
CA ARG A 6 0.64 -18.77 -4.35
C ARG A 6 -0.87 -18.69 -4.30
N GLU A 7 -1.56 -19.82 -4.10
CA GLU A 7 -3.00 -19.87 -3.91
C GLU A 7 -3.41 -19.09 -2.66
N LEU A 8 -2.73 -19.28 -1.53
CA LEU A 8 -2.99 -18.51 -0.31
C LEU A 8 -2.84 -16.99 -0.53
N TYR A 9 -1.78 -16.56 -1.21
CA TYR A 9 -1.57 -15.13 -1.51
C TYR A 9 -2.66 -14.57 -2.43
N GLN A 10 -3.12 -15.35 -3.40
CA GLN A 10 -4.25 -14.96 -4.24
C GLN A 10 -5.53 -14.83 -3.42
N GLU A 11 -5.81 -15.76 -2.50
CA GLU A 11 -6.96 -15.69 -1.61
C GLU A 11 -6.94 -14.43 -0.74
N VAL A 12 -5.79 -14.08 -0.16
CA VAL A 12 -5.63 -12.86 0.64
C VAL A 12 -5.89 -11.61 -0.21
N ILE A 13 -5.30 -11.51 -1.40
CA ILE A 13 -5.54 -10.36 -2.30
C ILE A 13 -7.03 -10.27 -2.69
N LEU A 14 -7.67 -11.40 -2.98
CA LEU A 14 -9.09 -11.44 -3.32
C LEU A 14 -9.98 -11.03 -2.14
N ASP A 15 -9.64 -11.46 -0.92
CA ASP A 15 -10.38 -11.08 0.27
C ASP A 15 -10.23 -9.58 0.56
N HIS A 16 -9.02 -9.03 0.50
CA HIS A 16 -8.82 -7.58 0.64
C HIS A 16 -9.49 -6.77 -0.49
N GLY A 17 -9.56 -7.32 -1.70
CA GLY A 17 -10.26 -6.70 -2.83
C GLY A 17 -11.79 -6.72 -2.69
N ARG A 18 -12.36 -7.74 -2.04
CA ARG A 18 -13.82 -7.88 -1.82
C ARG A 18 -14.29 -7.23 -0.52
N ASN A 19 -13.50 -7.38 0.54
CA ASN A 19 -13.78 -6.92 1.90
C ASN A 19 -12.64 -6.00 2.38
N PRO A 20 -12.49 -4.79 1.81
CA PRO A 20 -11.39 -3.91 2.17
C PRO A 20 -11.47 -3.44 3.62
N ARG A 21 -10.34 -3.52 4.32
CA ARG A 21 -10.14 -3.00 5.69
C ARG A 21 -9.92 -1.51 5.66
N ASN A 22 -10.40 -0.83 6.69
CA ASN A 22 -10.30 0.63 6.84
C ASN A 22 -10.84 1.43 5.63
N PHE A 23 -11.81 0.86 4.90
CA PHE A 23 -12.48 1.54 3.79
C PHE A 23 -13.52 2.53 4.31
N ARG A 24 -13.10 3.75 4.61
CA ARG A 24 -13.94 4.81 5.19
C ARG A 24 -13.25 6.17 5.10
N HIS A 25 -14.04 7.23 5.22
CA HIS A 25 -13.52 8.56 5.45
C HIS A 25 -13.01 8.69 6.88
N ALA A 26 -11.87 9.36 7.09
CA ALA A 26 -11.34 9.66 8.42
C ALA A 26 -11.46 11.17 8.70
N ASN A 27 -12.44 11.55 9.54
CA ASN A 27 -12.73 12.96 9.85
C ASN A 27 -11.59 13.65 10.61
N ASN A 28 -10.75 12.89 11.30
CA ASN A 28 -9.64 13.36 12.13
C ASN A 28 -8.27 13.17 11.46
N ALA A 29 -8.24 12.98 10.13
CA ALA A 29 -7.00 12.82 9.39
C ALA A 29 -6.12 14.07 9.55
N THR A 30 -4.87 13.87 9.96
CA THR A 30 -3.87 14.93 10.05
C THR A 30 -3.22 15.19 8.70
N CYS A 31 -3.15 14.16 7.84
CA CYS A 31 -2.80 14.33 6.43
C CYS A 31 -3.61 13.41 5.51
N SER A 32 -3.75 13.85 4.27
CA SER A 32 -4.43 13.10 3.22
C SER A 32 -3.93 13.49 1.85
N ALA A 33 -4.07 12.59 0.89
CA ALA A 33 -3.78 12.84 -0.51
C ALA A 33 -4.70 12.01 -1.43
N HIS A 34 -4.87 12.51 -2.64
CA HIS A 34 -5.60 11.88 -3.73
C HIS A 34 -4.62 11.18 -4.67
N GLY A 35 -4.93 9.94 -5.01
CA GLY A 35 -4.18 9.11 -5.94
C GLY A 35 -5.04 8.78 -7.16
N ASN A 36 -4.49 8.95 -8.35
CA ASN A 36 -5.09 8.45 -9.58
C ASN A 36 -4.12 7.59 -10.42
N ASN A 37 -4.66 6.55 -11.05
CA ASN A 37 -3.98 5.74 -12.05
C ASN A 37 -4.82 5.70 -13.32
N PRO A 38 -4.59 6.62 -14.27
CA PRO A 38 -5.40 6.73 -15.49
C PRO A 38 -5.41 5.47 -16.35
N LEU A 39 -4.37 4.62 -16.26
CA LEU A 39 -4.26 3.39 -17.07
C LEU A 39 -5.26 2.32 -16.64
N CYS A 40 -5.48 2.15 -15.34
CA CYS A 40 -6.48 1.23 -14.77
C CYS A 40 -7.81 1.95 -14.47
N GLY A 41 -7.84 3.29 -14.49
CA GLY A 41 -8.96 4.10 -14.00
C GLY A 41 -9.11 4.07 -12.48
N ASP A 42 -8.04 3.72 -11.74
CA ASP A 42 -8.10 3.71 -10.27
C ASP A 42 -8.05 5.13 -9.72
N MET A 43 -8.88 5.42 -8.72
CA MET A 43 -8.89 6.67 -7.96
C MET A 43 -9.08 6.35 -6.49
N LEU A 44 -8.20 6.83 -5.62
CA LEU A 44 -8.32 6.63 -4.19
C LEU A 44 -7.86 7.87 -3.40
N VAL A 45 -8.30 7.97 -2.17
CA VAL A 45 -7.87 8.96 -1.19
C VAL A 45 -7.34 8.20 0.01
N VAL A 46 -6.13 8.53 0.44
CA VAL A 46 -5.54 7.99 1.67
C VAL A 46 -5.65 9.03 2.75
N TYR A 47 -6.07 8.60 3.93
CA TYR A 47 -6.16 9.40 5.14
C TYR A 47 -5.26 8.80 6.21
N LEU A 48 -4.43 9.62 6.84
CA LEU A 48 -3.59 9.20 7.96
C LEU A 48 -3.85 10.13 9.15
N CYS A 49 -3.95 9.54 10.33
CA CYS A 49 -4.00 10.24 11.62
C CYS A 49 -2.66 9.99 12.31
N LEU A 50 -1.89 11.05 12.50
CA LEU A 50 -0.61 11.01 13.20
C LEU A 50 -0.75 11.63 14.58
N ASP A 51 -0.09 11.04 15.57
CA ASP A 51 0.08 11.66 16.89
C ASP A 51 1.16 12.75 16.89
N ASP A 52 1.38 13.36 18.05
CA ASP A 52 2.38 14.42 18.24
C ASP A 52 3.83 13.94 18.02
N ASP A 53 4.09 12.63 18.15
CA ASP A 53 5.39 12.00 17.94
C ASP A 53 5.61 11.55 16.48
N GLY A 54 4.59 11.71 15.61
CA GLY A 54 4.65 11.34 14.20
C GLY A 54 4.41 9.85 13.93
N VAL A 55 3.76 9.15 14.85
CA VAL A 55 3.28 7.77 14.71
C VAL A 55 1.89 7.77 14.12
N ILE A 56 1.64 6.87 13.16
CA ILE A 56 0.34 6.69 12.51
C ILE A 56 -0.57 5.90 13.46
N GLU A 57 -1.48 6.59 14.14
CA GLU A 57 -2.49 5.97 15.02
C GLU A 57 -3.62 5.31 14.21
N ASP A 58 -4.00 5.92 13.09
CA ASP A 58 -5.01 5.38 12.19
C ASP A 58 -4.67 5.66 10.73
N ALA A 59 -5.06 4.71 9.87
CA ALA A 59 -4.92 4.81 8.43
C ALA A 59 -6.22 4.31 7.80
N ALA A 60 -6.72 5.06 6.83
CA ALA A 60 -7.96 4.76 6.14
C ALA A 60 -7.86 5.14 4.67
N PHE A 61 -8.75 4.58 3.86
CA PHE A 61 -8.85 4.97 2.47
C PHE A 61 -10.29 4.93 1.97
N GLN A 62 -10.55 5.67 0.90
CA GLN A 62 -11.75 5.54 0.09
C GLN A 62 -11.37 5.62 -1.37
N GLY A 63 -12.20 5.08 -2.25
CA GLY A 63 -11.94 5.18 -3.67
C GLY A 63 -12.63 4.10 -4.47
N GLN A 64 -12.35 4.13 -5.75
CA GLN A 64 -12.78 3.14 -6.72
C GLN A 64 -11.58 2.73 -7.56
N GLY A 65 -11.35 1.43 -7.67
CA GLY A 65 -10.28 0.90 -8.50
C GLY A 65 -10.45 -0.59 -8.73
N CYS A 66 -9.53 -1.17 -9.48
CA CYS A 66 -9.46 -2.61 -9.68
C CYS A 66 -9.15 -3.34 -8.37
N ALA A 67 -9.42 -4.66 -8.34
CA ALA A 67 -9.20 -5.47 -7.13
C ALA A 67 -7.77 -5.35 -6.56
N ILE A 68 -6.76 -5.15 -7.41
CA ILE A 68 -5.37 -5.01 -6.96
C ILE A 68 -5.14 -3.68 -6.23
N SER A 69 -5.68 -2.56 -6.74
CA SER A 69 -5.50 -1.25 -6.11
C SER A 69 -6.24 -1.17 -4.78
N VAL A 70 -7.46 -1.72 -4.72
CA VAL A 70 -8.25 -1.84 -3.49
C VAL A 70 -7.56 -2.76 -2.48
N ALA A 71 -7.07 -3.92 -2.92
CA ALA A 71 -6.37 -4.85 -2.03
C ALA A 71 -5.08 -4.23 -1.47
N SER A 72 -4.28 -3.59 -2.33
CA SER A 72 -3.06 -2.90 -1.91
C SER A 72 -3.33 -1.79 -0.89
N ALA A 73 -4.33 -0.94 -1.15
CA ALA A 73 -4.73 0.10 -0.20
C ALA A 73 -5.21 -0.50 1.13
N SER A 74 -6.00 -1.56 1.08
CA SER A 74 -6.47 -2.23 2.28
C SER A 74 -5.33 -2.81 3.11
N MET A 75 -4.41 -3.55 2.51
CA MET A 75 -3.26 -4.14 3.21
C MET A 75 -2.33 -3.04 3.76
N MET A 76 -2.09 -1.99 2.97
CA MET A 76 -1.31 -0.83 3.39
C MET A 76 -1.88 -0.21 4.67
N THR A 77 -3.19 0.04 4.75
CA THR A 77 -3.78 0.64 5.96
C THR A 77 -3.64 -0.21 7.22
N GLU A 78 -3.54 -1.54 7.11
CA GLU A 78 -3.26 -2.39 8.27
C GLU A 78 -1.78 -2.35 8.66
N ILE A 79 -0.89 -2.37 7.67
CA ILE A 79 0.57 -2.34 7.88
C ILE A 79 1.03 -1.04 8.54
N LEU A 80 0.42 0.09 8.17
CA LEU A 80 0.87 1.42 8.60
C LEU A 80 0.48 1.78 10.04
N LYS A 81 -0.49 1.09 10.65
CA LYS A 81 -0.90 1.41 12.02
C LYS A 81 0.24 1.12 13.00
N GLY A 82 0.54 2.09 13.85
CA GLY A 82 1.65 2.04 14.80
C GLY A 82 3.04 2.28 14.18
N LYS A 83 3.11 2.68 12.90
CA LYS A 83 4.37 3.01 12.22
C LYS A 83 4.60 4.52 12.23
N THR A 84 5.86 4.92 12.31
CA THR A 84 6.28 6.30 12.06
C THR A 84 6.23 6.62 10.57
N LYS A 85 6.19 7.92 10.23
CA LYS A 85 6.36 8.38 8.85
C LYS A 85 7.61 7.80 8.18
N ALA A 86 8.75 7.79 8.88
CA ALA A 86 10.01 7.30 8.34
C ALA A 86 9.99 5.79 8.06
N GLU A 87 9.25 5.00 8.85
CA GLU A 87 9.02 3.58 8.57
C GLU A 87 8.10 3.38 7.37
N ALA A 88 7.03 4.17 7.26
CA ALA A 88 6.12 4.14 6.12
C ALA A 88 6.86 4.41 4.80
N GLU A 89 7.73 5.42 4.76
CA GLU A 89 8.56 5.77 3.60
C GLU A 89 9.57 4.64 3.24
N ARG A 90 10.14 3.98 4.26
CA ARG A 90 11.02 2.81 4.05
C ARG A 90 10.25 1.63 3.48
N LEU A 91 9.06 1.33 4.01
CA LEU A 91 8.18 0.28 3.51
C LEU A 91 7.72 0.56 2.07
N PHE A 92 7.38 1.81 1.74
CA PHE A 92 7.07 2.19 0.37
C PHE A 92 8.27 1.96 -0.55
N SER A 93 9.47 2.42 -0.16
CA SER A 93 10.68 2.25 -0.95
C SER A 93 11.00 0.77 -1.19
N ALA A 94 10.81 -0.06 -0.17
CA ALA A 94 10.95 -1.52 -0.25
C ALA A 94 9.94 -2.13 -1.22
N PHE A 95 8.64 -1.85 -1.03
CA PHE A 95 7.56 -2.36 -1.85
C PHE A 95 7.71 -1.95 -3.32
N HIS A 96 8.02 -0.69 -3.58
CA HIS A 96 8.21 -0.17 -4.92
C HIS A 96 9.35 -0.90 -5.65
N LYS A 97 10.53 -1.04 -5.00
CA LYS A 97 11.67 -1.77 -5.58
C LYS A 97 11.34 -3.24 -5.87
N MET A 98 10.60 -3.88 -4.96
CA MET A 98 10.14 -5.26 -5.14
C MET A 98 9.26 -5.41 -6.39
N CYS A 99 8.38 -4.44 -6.65
CA CYS A 99 7.53 -4.47 -7.83
C CYS A 99 8.24 -4.07 -9.14
N THR A 100 9.25 -3.19 -9.11
CA THR A 100 9.85 -2.61 -10.33
C THR A 100 11.16 -3.26 -10.76
N SER A 101 12.03 -3.63 -9.81
CA SER A 101 13.44 -3.90 -10.10
C SER A 101 13.83 -5.33 -9.81
N GLY A 102 13.08 -6.03 -8.95
CA GLY A 102 13.40 -7.40 -8.54
C GLY A 102 14.64 -7.59 -7.69
N ASP A 103 15.46 -6.54 -7.62
CA ASP A 103 16.66 -6.44 -6.81
C ASP A 103 16.26 -5.93 -5.42
N PHE A 104 15.48 -6.78 -4.74
CA PHE A 104 14.95 -6.50 -3.42
C PHE A 104 15.61 -7.44 -2.40
N ASP A 105 16.40 -6.85 -1.52
CA ASP A 105 16.96 -7.56 -0.38
C ASP A 105 15.88 -7.68 0.71
N ILE A 106 15.17 -8.81 0.68
CA ILE A 106 14.16 -9.17 1.67
C ILE A 106 14.76 -9.15 3.09
N ALA A 107 16.01 -9.58 3.25
CA ALA A 107 16.65 -9.65 4.56
C ALA A 107 16.87 -8.23 5.12
N ALA A 108 17.39 -7.32 4.30
CA ALA A 108 17.60 -5.93 4.71
C ALA A 108 16.29 -5.19 5.01
N ALA A 109 15.20 -5.48 4.29
CA ALA A 109 13.89 -4.90 4.58
C ALA A 109 13.23 -5.53 5.83
N ALA A 110 13.39 -6.84 6.02
CA ALA A 110 12.82 -7.57 7.15
C ALA A 110 13.48 -7.20 8.50
N GLU A 111 14.71 -6.68 8.49
CA GLU A 111 15.34 -6.08 9.68
C GLU A 111 14.54 -4.89 10.25
N CYS A 112 13.73 -4.21 9.41
CA CYS A 112 12.90 -3.08 9.85
C CYS A 112 11.53 -3.53 10.36
N ASP A 113 10.86 -4.42 9.62
CA ASP A 113 9.60 -5.05 10.02
C ASP A 113 9.33 -6.30 9.16
N ALA A 114 9.61 -7.47 9.72
CA ALA A 114 9.46 -8.75 9.02
C ALA A 114 8.00 -9.07 8.65
N ASP A 115 7.03 -8.76 9.52
CA ASP A 115 5.61 -9.03 9.28
C ASP A 115 5.07 -8.14 8.15
N ALA A 116 5.42 -6.85 8.17
CA ALA A 116 5.06 -5.93 7.10
C ALA A 116 5.66 -6.36 5.76
N VAL A 117 6.94 -6.76 5.74
CA VAL A 117 7.60 -7.21 4.50
C VAL A 117 6.98 -8.51 3.98
N GLU A 118 6.65 -9.47 4.83
CA GLU A 118 5.95 -10.70 4.43
C GLU A 118 4.58 -10.38 3.80
N ARG A 119 3.82 -9.47 4.41
CA ARG A 119 2.53 -9.03 3.85
C ARG A 119 2.70 -8.35 2.49
N LEU A 120 3.74 -7.54 2.32
CA LEU A 120 4.03 -6.89 1.05
C LEU A 120 4.45 -7.89 -0.03
N GLN A 121 5.17 -8.97 0.34
CA GLN A 121 5.57 -10.01 -0.61
C GLN A 121 4.38 -10.68 -1.29
N MET A 122 3.22 -10.76 -0.63
CA MET A 122 2.00 -11.30 -1.25
C MET A 122 1.62 -10.52 -2.52
N LEU A 123 1.83 -9.20 -2.51
CA LEU A 123 1.55 -8.31 -3.65
C LEU A 123 2.69 -8.30 -4.68
N SER A 124 3.85 -8.90 -4.41
CA SER A 124 5.00 -8.88 -5.32
C SER A 124 4.76 -9.61 -6.66
N GLY A 125 3.83 -10.57 -6.68
CA GLY A 125 3.44 -11.30 -7.89
C GLY A 125 2.95 -10.42 -9.03
N VAL A 126 2.49 -9.19 -8.74
CA VAL A 126 2.11 -8.21 -9.77
C VAL A 126 3.28 -7.81 -10.68
N ARG A 127 4.53 -8.06 -10.28
CA ARG A 127 5.72 -7.82 -11.09
C ARG A 127 5.71 -8.61 -12.41
N GLU A 128 5.08 -9.79 -12.44
CA GLU A 128 4.90 -10.57 -13.67
C GLU A 128 3.94 -9.89 -14.67
N PHE A 129 3.20 -8.88 -14.21
CA PHE A 129 2.23 -8.12 -14.98
C PHE A 129 2.56 -6.61 -14.93
N PRO A 130 3.53 -6.11 -15.72
CA PRO A 130 4.00 -4.72 -15.64
C PRO A 130 2.89 -3.66 -15.70
N VAL A 131 1.83 -3.92 -16.46
CA VAL A 131 0.65 -3.03 -16.56
C VAL A 131 -0.10 -2.88 -15.23
N ARG A 132 -0.02 -3.89 -14.35
CA ARG A 132 -0.71 -3.93 -13.04
C ARG A 132 0.15 -3.44 -11.88
N VAL A 133 1.46 -3.27 -12.07
CA VAL A 133 2.38 -2.73 -11.05
C VAL A 133 1.89 -1.38 -10.55
N LYS A 134 1.46 -0.48 -11.45
CA LYS A 134 0.94 0.85 -11.10
C LYS A 134 -0.34 0.80 -10.28
N CYS A 135 -1.18 -0.21 -10.53
CA CYS A 135 -2.41 -0.43 -9.79
C CYS A 135 -2.07 -0.92 -8.35
N ALA A 136 -0.99 -1.71 -8.18
CA ALA A 136 -0.51 -2.12 -6.86
C ALA A 136 0.23 -1.02 -6.08
N THR A 137 0.99 -0.14 -6.74
CA THR A 137 1.79 0.89 -6.06
C THR A 137 1.02 2.18 -5.78
N LEU A 138 -0.13 2.41 -6.42
CA LEU A 138 -0.91 3.66 -6.29
C LEU A 138 -1.17 4.07 -4.83
N ALA A 139 -1.65 3.15 -4.00
CA ALA A 139 -1.96 3.45 -2.61
C ALA A 139 -0.74 3.95 -1.84
N TRP A 140 0.42 3.34 -2.09
CA TRP A 140 1.69 3.68 -1.45
C TRP A 140 2.25 5.01 -1.92
N HIS A 141 2.14 5.33 -3.22
CA HIS A 141 2.45 6.67 -3.72
C HIS A 141 1.55 7.72 -3.08
N THR A 142 0.27 7.40 -2.89
CA THR A 142 -0.71 8.31 -2.28
C THR A 142 -0.41 8.52 -0.80
N MET A 143 -0.03 7.47 -0.08
CA MET A 143 0.46 7.58 1.29
C MET A 143 1.72 8.46 1.38
N ASP A 144 2.70 8.23 0.51
CA ASP A 144 3.95 9.02 0.45
C ASP A 144 3.67 10.51 0.17
N ALA A 145 2.74 10.79 -0.75
CA ALA A 145 2.24 12.13 -1.02
C ALA A 145 1.59 12.77 0.22
N ALA A 146 0.70 12.03 0.91
CA ALA A 146 0.02 12.50 2.11
C ALA A 146 1.02 12.88 3.22
N VAL A 147 2.01 12.02 3.50
CA VAL A 147 3.02 12.32 4.52
C VAL A 147 3.95 13.47 4.11
N LYS A 148 4.14 13.73 2.81
CA LYS A 148 4.90 14.88 2.28
C LYS A 148 4.08 16.17 2.16
N GLY A 149 2.79 16.14 2.48
CA GLY A 149 1.90 17.29 2.37
C GLY A 149 1.52 17.65 0.92
N GLN A 150 1.61 16.69 0.01
CA GLN A 150 1.13 16.83 -1.37
C GLN A 150 -0.35 16.44 -1.44
N GLN A 151 -1.14 17.18 -2.22
CA GLN A 151 -2.59 16.94 -2.32
C GLN A 151 -2.94 15.84 -3.33
N ASP A 152 -2.19 15.75 -4.43
CA ASP A 152 -2.51 14.87 -5.54
C ASP A 152 -1.25 14.14 -6.03
N VAL A 153 -1.40 12.86 -6.40
CA VAL A 153 -0.36 12.06 -7.05
C VAL A 153 -0.98 11.19 -8.14
N SER A 154 -0.26 11.06 -9.25
CA SER A 154 -0.65 10.20 -10.37
C SER A 154 0.41 9.14 -10.62
N THR A 155 -0.02 7.90 -10.85
CA THR A 155 0.85 6.82 -11.37
C THR A 155 0.70 6.71 -12.89
N GLU A 156 1.11 7.74 -13.62
CA GLU A 156 1.15 7.76 -15.10
C GLU A 156 2.35 7.04 -15.71
#